data_AF-A0AAD7EZJ7-F1
#
_entry.id   AF-A0AAD7EZJ7-F1
#
_cell.length_a   1.000
_cell.length_b   1.000
_cell.length_c   1.000
_cell.angle_alpha   90.00
_cell.angle_beta   90.00
_cell.angle_gamma   90.00
#
_symmetry.space_group_name_H-M   'P 1'
#
loop_
_entity.id
_entity.type
_entity.pdbx_description
1 polymer ?
#
loop_
_entity_poly.entity_id
_entity_poly.type
_entity_poly.pdbx_seq_one_letter_code
_entity_poly.pdbx_strand_id
1 'polypeptide(L)'
;MLACWALASPLVILHGLSLTYRPLVDASDSNVVSPHIVSEYERTTYYHGISPDPPELLYRSNLLTNPFPVPKGRHPHLPIKTAHGVFNTPLNLVWHIVVPKIITLLKKRGIRYSAIKAARFSTLGEDGKESLGPIVLWIATHSTTTAENARDASPAIIDILEAHDVKDMVVEWYEGTVEKLLAGPALLRVADDTNPTHYLRRLFTALLGMPIATAERETEDVQGSVAFFFHENKTRNGDPSARVLGVSNHHVLRQDTTVDYQYKGAGAPRQYVRLAGYRRFQRGLDEIKAVIAENVTDANRLALDIVRLEEKPESQDPEEAEEDQKALKIKREELVKLNEKTIDLEKFYNQISVDVNGRRYTKDIATFEVDEVKFKAQFKGNLVDLGTKFTAHELTNMFYPNSNSKTVFKFPSNRLLRLWDCVSANLLASPDCYDGNGEPCLIVMKDGNTTNLTVGRFVGLEAYTCDEFGVESIELAIYNYNKQSGPFSAKGDSGSGIFAGDGRLVGILHSGMPKGASNHVTYATPAWWILEQIEVHYPHADFWCTTF
;
A
#
# COMPACT_ATOMS: atom_id res chain seq x y z
N MET A 1 -51.44 -15.22 38.61
CA MET A 1 -50.10 -14.70 38.96
C MET A 1 -49.19 -15.11 37.81
N LEU A 2 -48.57 -14.22 37.03
CA LEU A 2 -47.54 -13.21 37.38
C LEU A 2 -46.27 -13.89 37.92
N ALA A 3 -45.06 -13.68 37.39
CA ALA A 3 -44.58 -12.78 36.32
C ALA A 3 -43.59 -13.54 35.39
N CYS A 4 -43.37 -13.24 34.10
CA CYS A 4 -42.86 -12.00 33.48
C CYS A 4 -41.47 -11.54 33.97
N TRP A 5 -40.43 -11.79 33.16
CA TRP A 5 -39.23 -10.95 32.99
C TRP A 5 -38.76 -11.08 31.52
N ALA A 6 -38.15 -10.03 30.96
CA ALA A 6 -38.01 -9.85 29.51
C ALA A 6 -36.60 -10.16 28.96
N LEU A 7 -36.54 -10.47 27.67
CA LEU A 7 -35.31 -10.41 26.88
C LEU A 7 -34.92 -8.94 26.66
N ALA A 8 -33.64 -8.61 26.86
CA ALA A 8 -33.10 -7.28 26.60
C ALA A 8 -32.03 -7.35 25.50
N SER A 9 -32.30 -6.73 24.35
CA SER A 9 -31.33 -6.59 23.25
C SER A 9 -30.22 -5.61 23.63
N PRO A 10 -28.95 -5.87 23.28
CA PRO A 10 -27.87 -4.89 23.42
C PRO A 10 -28.01 -3.82 22.34
N LEU A 11 -28.59 -2.67 22.71
CA LEU A 11 -28.68 -1.49 21.85
C LEU A 11 -27.28 -0.87 21.67
N VAL A 12 -26.65 -1.07 20.50
CA VAL A 12 -25.35 -0.46 20.20
C VAL A 12 -25.55 1.03 19.86
N ILE A 13 -25.24 1.89 20.82
CA ILE A 13 -25.31 3.34 20.64
C ILE A 13 -24.13 3.83 19.79
N LEU A 14 -24.39 4.23 18.54
CA LEU A 14 -23.42 4.98 17.75
C LEU A 14 -23.23 6.38 18.36
N HIS A 15 -22.04 6.65 18.89
CA HIS A 15 -21.58 8.03 19.07
C HIS A 15 -21.07 8.55 17.72
N GLY A 16 -21.72 9.59 17.20
CA GLY A 16 -21.37 10.18 15.91
C GLY A 16 -20.01 10.88 15.92
N LEU A 17 -19.21 10.66 14.88
CA LEU A 17 -17.97 11.39 14.62
C LEU A 17 -18.28 12.84 14.22
N SER A 18 -18.33 13.73 15.21
CA SER A 18 -18.44 15.17 14.97
C SER A 18 -17.11 15.73 14.46
N LEU A 19 -17.12 16.28 13.24
CA LEU A 19 -15.99 16.99 12.63
C LEU A 19 -15.74 18.33 13.35
N THR A 20 -14.98 18.28 14.44
CA THR A 20 -14.57 19.47 15.20
C THR A 20 -13.23 20.00 14.68
N TYR A 21 -13.32 20.97 13.78
CA TYR A 21 -12.21 21.82 13.34
C TYR A 21 -11.53 22.47 14.56
N ARG A 22 -10.28 22.08 14.88
CA ARG A 22 -9.52 22.69 15.98
C ARG A 22 -8.99 24.07 15.55
N PRO A 23 -9.38 25.18 16.22
CA PRO A 23 -8.66 26.44 16.10
C PRO A 23 -7.27 26.32 16.74
N LEU A 24 -6.37 27.23 16.37
CA LEU A 24 -5.18 27.49 17.20
C LEU A 24 -5.66 28.01 18.57
N VAL A 25 -5.28 27.33 19.65
CA VAL A 25 -5.67 27.70 21.01
C VAL A 25 -4.82 28.90 21.46
N ASP A 26 -5.47 30.01 21.77
CA ASP A 26 -4.82 31.21 22.29
C ASP A 26 -4.45 31.05 23.77
N ALA A 27 -3.40 31.75 24.22
CA ALA A 27 -2.60 31.33 25.37
C ALA A 27 -3.12 31.85 26.73
N SER A 28 -4.22 31.28 27.24
CA SER A 28 -4.59 31.44 28.66
C SER A 28 -5.45 30.31 29.23
N ASP A 29 -4.84 29.25 29.76
CA ASP A 29 -5.47 28.45 30.81
C ASP A 29 -4.45 27.82 31.76
N SER A 30 -4.50 28.16 33.04
CA SER A 30 -3.49 27.76 34.04
C SER A 30 -3.87 26.44 34.71
N ASN A 31 -3.87 25.37 33.94
CA ASN A 31 -4.05 24.02 34.48
C ASN A 31 -2.95 23.71 35.50
N VAL A 32 -3.34 23.45 36.75
CA VAL A 32 -2.44 23.06 37.84
C VAL A 32 -2.03 21.61 37.63
N VAL A 33 -1.02 21.41 36.78
CA VAL A 33 -0.36 20.11 36.61
C VAL A 33 0.18 19.66 37.96
N SER A 34 -0.10 18.40 38.34
CA SER A 34 0.48 17.80 39.53
C SER A 34 2.01 17.93 39.47
N PRO A 35 2.70 18.43 40.52
CA PRO A 35 4.10 18.91 40.45
C PRO A 35 5.15 17.81 40.18
N HIS A 36 4.72 16.61 39.82
CA HIS A 36 5.53 15.42 39.56
C HIS A 36 5.14 14.72 38.23
N ILE A 37 4.41 15.41 37.34
CA ILE A 37 3.97 14.92 36.03
C ILE A 37 4.43 15.91 34.94
N VAL A 38 4.77 15.38 33.76
CA VAL A 38 5.20 16.14 32.56
C VAL A 38 4.04 17.01 32.03
N SER A 39 4.33 18.23 31.59
CA SER A 39 3.30 19.13 31.01
C SER A 39 2.87 18.69 29.60
N GLU A 40 1.63 18.96 29.17
CA GLU A 40 1.11 18.62 27.82
C GLU A 40 2.05 19.08 26.68
N TYR A 41 2.59 20.28 26.82
CA TYR A 41 3.55 20.87 25.86
C TYR A 41 4.87 20.11 25.84
N GLU A 42 5.43 19.78 26.99
CA GLU A 42 6.66 18.98 27.10
C GLU A 42 6.43 17.55 26.59
N ARG A 43 5.30 16.93 26.94
CA ARG A 43 4.90 15.57 26.54
C ARG A 43 5.00 15.37 25.02
N THR A 44 4.51 16.36 24.28
CA THR A 44 4.41 16.37 22.81
C THR A 44 5.64 16.94 22.10
N THR A 45 6.52 17.69 22.78
CA THR A 45 7.67 18.37 22.13
C THR A 45 9.05 17.89 22.59
N TYR A 46 9.17 17.14 23.68
CA TYR A 46 10.46 16.81 24.30
C TYR A 46 11.46 16.14 23.35
N TYR A 47 10.99 15.25 22.47
CA TYR A 47 11.82 14.47 21.54
C TYR A 47 11.89 15.07 20.11
N HIS A 48 11.49 16.33 19.94
CA HIS A 48 11.51 17.02 18.64
C HIS A 48 12.88 16.92 17.95
N GLY A 49 12.89 16.53 16.67
CA GLY A 49 14.10 16.41 15.85
C GLY A 49 14.68 14.99 15.71
N ILE A 50 14.33 14.05 16.60
CA ILE A 50 14.87 12.68 16.55
C ILE A 50 14.33 11.88 15.34
N SER A 51 13.11 12.18 14.92
CA SER A 51 12.43 11.63 13.75
C SER A 51 11.39 12.64 13.24
N PRO A 52 10.86 12.49 12.00
CA PRO A 52 9.77 13.34 11.49
C PRO A 52 8.51 13.29 12.36
N ASP A 53 8.27 12.13 12.97
CA ASP A 53 7.24 11.88 13.98
C ASP A 53 7.93 11.18 15.18
N PRO A 54 8.20 11.89 16.29
CA PRO A 54 8.83 11.33 17.49
C PRO A 54 7.78 10.91 18.54
N PRO A 55 8.05 9.88 19.37
CA PRO A 55 7.12 9.44 20.40
C PRO A 55 6.92 10.49 21.49
N GLU A 56 5.77 10.48 22.17
CA GLU A 56 5.51 11.36 23.32
C GLU A 56 6.25 10.90 24.59
N LEU A 57 6.74 11.86 25.39
CA LEU A 57 7.42 11.60 26.67
C LEU A 57 6.42 11.26 27.78
N LEU A 58 6.46 10.03 28.30
CA LEU A 58 5.59 9.60 29.41
C LEU A 58 6.08 10.13 30.77
N TYR A 59 7.39 10.06 31.05
CA TYR A 59 8.00 10.54 32.29
C TYR A 59 9.53 10.66 32.15
N ARG A 60 10.18 11.54 32.94
CA ARG A 60 11.65 11.59 33.10
C ARG A 60 12.07 11.85 34.55
N SER A 61 13.11 11.15 35.02
CA SER A 61 13.54 11.24 36.44
C SER A 61 14.13 12.59 36.84
N ASN A 62 14.69 13.36 35.89
CA ASN A 62 15.27 14.68 36.12
C ASN A 62 14.26 15.84 35.99
N LEU A 63 12.94 15.58 36.04
CA LEU A 63 11.90 16.58 35.86
C LEU A 63 12.05 17.81 36.78
N LEU A 64 12.42 17.59 38.04
CA LEU A 64 12.59 18.64 39.05
C LEU A 64 13.98 19.32 39.03
N THR A 65 15.01 18.61 38.59
CA THR A 65 16.41 19.11 38.59
C THR A 65 16.80 19.77 37.28
N ASN A 66 16.05 19.53 36.20
CA ASN A 66 16.25 20.11 34.88
C ASN A 66 14.87 20.50 34.29
N PRO A 67 14.34 21.70 34.58
CA PRO A 67 13.03 22.14 34.07
C PRO A 67 13.07 22.34 32.55
N PHE A 68 12.01 21.93 31.85
CA PHE A 68 11.93 22.11 30.40
C PHE A 68 11.61 23.57 30.06
N PRO A 69 12.33 24.20 29.11
CA PRO A 69 12.09 25.59 28.76
C PRO A 69 10.78 25.73 27.98
N VAL A 70 9.80 26.42 28.55
CA VAL A 70 8.61 26.89 27.82
C VAL A 70 9.00 28.18 27.09
N PRO A 71 9.11 28.19 25.74
CA PRO A 71 9.60 29.34 25.00
C PRO A 71 8.56 30.48 24.99
N LYS A 72 9.04 31.73 24.99
CA LYS A 72 8.21 32.93 25.15
C LYS A 72 8.47 33.91 24.00
N GLY A 73 7.50 34.08 23.10
CA GLY A 73 7.58 35.03 21.99
C GLY A 73 6.57 34.72 20.89
N ARG A 74 6.55 35.54 19.82
CA ARG A 74 5.70 35.31 18.63
C ARG A 74 6.15 34.14 17.76
N HIS A 75 7.43 33.79 17.81
CA HIS A 75 8.03 32.70 17.04
C HIS A 75 8.93 31.87 17.98
N PRO A 76 8.36 30.93 18.76
CA PRO A 76 9.16 30.06 19.63
C PRO A 76 9.96 29.05 18.80
N HIS A 77 11.30 29.06 18.92
CA HIS A 77 12.12 27.99 18.36
C HIS A 77 12.06 26.74 19.27
N LEU A 78 11.76 25.59 18.67
CA LEU A 78 11.83 24.29 19.33
C LEU A 78 13.26 23.74 19.20
N PRO A 79 13.95 23.39 20.31
CA PRO A 79 15.28 22.82 20.25
C PRO A 79 15.27 21.44 19.55
N ILE A 80 16.14 21.27 18.55
CA ILE A 80 16.24 20.03 17.78
C ILE A 80 17.16 19.05 18.52
N LYS A 81 16.66 17.85 18.83
CA LYS A 81 17.44 16.76 19.44
C LYS A 81 17.97 15.77 18.41
N THR A 82 19.19 15.28 18.64
CA THR A 82 19.75 14.11 17.93
C THR A 82 20.10 13.02 18.95
N ALA A 83 19.76 11.77 18.63
CA ALA A 83 20.01 10.61 19.47
C ALA A 83 21.35 9.95 19.15
N HIS A 84 22.21 9.80 20.16
CA HIS A 84 23.57 9.26 20.05
C HIS A 84 23.74 7.98 20.87
N GLY A 85 24.63 7.09 20.41
CA GLY A 85 25.00 5.86 21.12
C GLY A 85 25.85 6.12 22.37
N VAL A 86 25.82 5.18 23.31
CA VAL A 86 26.54 5.26 24.59
C VAL A 86 27.75 4.33 24.54
N PHE A 87 28.94 4.91 24.40
CA PHE A 87 30.22 4.21 24.28
C PHE A 87 31.21 4.67 25.36
N ASN A 88 32.12 3.78 25.77
CA ASN A 88 33.22 4.06 26.69
C ASN A 88 32.78 4.63 28.06
N THR A 89 31.69 4.10 28.63
CA THR A 89 31.14 4.46 29.94
C THR A 89 31.11 3.25 30.89
N PRO A 90 31.04 3.44 32.23
CA PRO A 90 30.88 2.32 33.17
C PRO A 90 29.67 1.43 32.87
N LEU A 91 28.59 2.02 32.35
CA LEU A 91 27.38 1.31 31.91
C LEU A 91 27.70 0.21 30.88
N ASN A 92 28.66 0.42 29.98
CA ASN A 92 29.03 -0.57 28.96
C ASN A 92 29.58 -1.88 29.57
N LEU A 93 30.24 -1.81 30.73
CA LEU A 93 30.75 -2.98 31.44
C LEU A 93 29.63 -3.75 32.16
N VAL A 94 28.69 -3.03 32.78
CA VAL A 94 27.67 -3.62 33.67
C VAL A 94 26.29 -3.80 33.03
N TRP A 95 26.08 -3.38 31.78
CA TRP A 95 24.79 -3.43 31.06
C TRP A 95 24.09 -4.79 31.17
N HIS A 96 24.85 -5.86 30.94
CA HIS A 96 24.38 -7.25 30.98
C HIS A 96 24.01 -7.75 32.40
N ILE A 97 24.39 -7.01 33.45
CA ILE A 97 24.10 -7.30 34.86
C ILE A 97 22.92 -6.45 35.36
N VAL A 98 22.89 -5.15 35.01
CA VAL A 98 21.86 -4.21 35.49
C VAL A 98 20.51 -4.39 34.78
N VAL A 99 20.51 -4.61 33.46
CA VAL A 99 19.26 -4.72 32.68
C VAL A 99 18.38 -5.90 33.14
N PRO A 100 18.89 -7.13 33.39
CA PRO A 100 18.09 -8.21 33.96
C PRO A 100 17.48 -7.90 35.33
N LYS A 101 18.20 -7.13 36.18
CA LYS A 101 17.69 -6.67 37.49
C LYS A 101 16.55 -5.67 37.31
N ILE A 102 16.69 -4.71 36.41
CA ILE A 102 15.65 -3.74 36.03
C ILE A 102 14.42 -4.48 35.46
N ILE A 103 14.59 -5.40 34.52
CA ILE A 103 13.51 -6.23 33.95
C ILE A 103 12.75 -6.98 35.05
N THR A 104 13.45 -7.48 36.08
CA THR A 104 12.83 -8.19 37.21
C THR A 104 12.01 -7.23 38.10
N LEU A 105 12.52 -6.02 38.34
CA LEU A 105 11.79 -4.95 39.04
C LEU A 105 10.52 -4.53 38.29
N LEU A 106 10.60 -4.32 36.97
CA LEU A 106 9.45 -3.95 36.14
C LEU A 106 8.36 -5.04 36.17
N LYS A 107 8.74 -6.31 35.98
CA LYS A 107 7.83 -7.46 36.09
C LYS A 107 7.17 -7.55 37.46
N LYS A 108 7.91 -7.33 38.55
CA LYS A 108 7.37 -7.31 39.93
C LYS A 108 6.35 -6.19 40.15
N ARG A 109 6.46 -5.08 39.42
CA ARG A 109 5.51 -3.95 39.42
C ARG A 109 4.39 -4.08 38.38
N GLY A 110 4.32 -5.16 37.62
CA GLY A 110 3.33 -5.35 36.55
C GLY A 110 3.57 -4.51 35.28
N ILE A 111 4.70 -3.79 35.20
CA ILE A 111 5.01 -2.87 34.09
C ILE A 111 5.44 -3.68 32.86
N ARG A 112 4.71 -3.54 31.76
CA ARG A 112 4.99 -4.18 30.47
C ARG A 112 5.86 -3.28 29.60
N TYR A 113 7.17 -3.36 29.79
CA TYR A 113 8.15 -2.77 28.88
C TYR A 113 8.20 -3.52 27.53
N SER A 114 8.54 -2.79 26.47
CA SER A 114 8.74 -3.32 25.12
C SER A 114 10.20 -3.22 24.67
N ALA A 115 10.94 -2.20 25.13
CA ALA A 115 12.38 -2.04 24.95
C ALA A 115 13.04 -1.35 26.15
N ILE A 116 14.30 -1.69 26.42
CA ILE A 116 15.19 -0.95 27.32
C ILE A 116 16.49 -0.71 26.53
N LYS A 117 16.85 0.55 26.33
CA LYS A 117 18.06 0.96 25.58
C LYS A 117 18.75 2.13 26.27
N ALA A 118 20.00 2.40 25.90
CA ALA A 118 20.76 3.55 26.41
C ALA A 118 21.01 4.55 25.28
N ALA A 119 20.89 5.84 25.58
CA ALA A 119 21.12 6.93 24.63
C ALA A 119 21.83 8.11 25.30
N ARG A 120 22.38 9.01 24.49
CA ARG A 120 22.57 10.43 24.87
C ARG A 120 21.81 11.28 23.85
N PHE A 121 21.18 12.34 24.30
CA PHE A 121 20.59 13.32 23.38
C PHE A 121 21.48 14.54 23.32
N SER A 122 21.94 14.90 22.13
CA SER A 122 22.39 16.27 21.91
C SER A 122 21.18 17.16 21.62
N THR A 123 21.30 18.45 21.90
CA THR A 123 20.26 19.45 21.64
C THR A 123 20.92 20.68 21.02
N LEU A 124 20.46 21.06 19.83
CA LEU A 124 20.92 22.24 19.10
C LEU A 124 20.19 23.50 19.61
N GLY A 125 20.93 24.50 20.08
CA GLY A 125 20.39 25.77 20.57
C GLY A 125 20.17 26.82 19.47
N GLU A 126 19.46 27.91 19.81
CA GLU A 126 19.25 29.07 18.93
C GLU A 126 20.57 29.75 18.49
N ASP A 127 21.65 29.59 19.27
CA ASP A 127 22.99 30.09 18.96
C ASP A 127 23.80 29.18 18.02
N GLY A 128 23.16 28.12 17.50
CA GLY A 128 23.77 27.13 16.61
C GLY A 128 24.76 26.17 17.31
N LYS A 129 24.88 26.19 18.64
CA LYS A 129 25.74 25.26 19.37
C LYS A 129 25.01 23.99 19.75
N GLU A 130 25.69 22.87 19.59
CA GLU A 130 25.23 21.56 20.04
C GLU A 130 25.63 21.35 21.51
N SER A 131 24.64 21.03 22.35
CA SER A 131 24.84 20.71 23.77
C SER A 131 24.54 19.22 24.00
N LEU A 132 25.49 18.47 24.58
CA LEU A 132 25.33 17.03 24.82
C LEU A 132 24.75 16.77 26.22
N GLY A 133 23.60 16.10 26.27
CA GLY A 133 22.92 15.73 27.51
C GLY A 133 23.52 14.53 28.25
N PRO A 134 22.96 14.20 29.45
CA PRO A 134 23.39 13.07 30.26
C PRO A 134 23.11 11.73 29.56
N ILE A 135 23.62 10.64 30.15
CA ILE A 135 23.27 9.28 29.70
C ILE A 135 21.83 8.99 30.13
N VAL A 136 20.99 8.62 29.18
CA VAL A 136 19.59 8.27 29.38
C VAL A 136 19.42 6.76 29.31
N LEU A 137 18.81 6.16 30.33
CA LEU A 137 18.15 4.87 30.25
C LEU A 137 16.76 5.10 29.64
N TRP A 138 16.62 4.76 28.37
CA TRP A 138 15.45 5.08 27.56
C TRP A 138 14.55 3.84 27.49
N ILE A 139 13.40 3.89 28.16
CA ILE A 139 12.50 2.75 28.36
C ILE A 139 11.23 2.95 27.54
N ALA A 140 10.96 2.01 26.61
CA ALA A 140 9.70 1.92 25.91
C ALA A 140 8.74 1.01 26.68
N THR A 141 7.48 1.42 26.78
CA THR A 141 6.40 0.62 27.37
C THR A 141 5.21 0.48 26.43
N HIS A 142 4.41 -0.56 26.62
CA HIS A 142 3.08 -0.65 26.02
C HIS A 142 2.08 0.23 26.79
N SER A 143 1.01 0.67 26.11
CA SER A 143 -0.10 1.55 26.57
C SER A 143 -0.75 1.28 27.93
N THR A 144 -0.47 0.15 28.57
CA THR A 144 -0.92 -0.18 29.92
C THR A 144 -0.06 0.42 31.04
N THR A 145 0.80 1.41 30.74
CA THR A 145 1.72 2.02 31.73
C THR A 145 1.46 3.51 31.85
N THR A 146 1.17 3.99 33.07
CA THR A 146 0.90 5.41 33.34
C THR A 146 2.16 6.18 33.79
N ALA A 147 2.11 7.51 33.73
CA ALA A 147 3.22 8.37 34.16
C ALA A 147 3.56 8.20 35.65
N GLU A 148 2.59 7.91 36.52
CA GLU A 148 2.79 7.63 37.94
C GLU A 148 3.54 6.32 38.14
N ASN A 149 3.22 5.28 37.37
CA ASN A 149 3.91 4.00 37.44
C ASN A 149 5.37 4.12 36.96
N ALA A 150 5.61 4.92 35.93
CA ALA A 150 6.97 5.25 35.46
C ALA A 150 7.75 6.07 36.51
N ARG A 151 7.12 7.09 37.11
CA ARG A 151 7.67 7.89 38.22
C ARG A 151 8.05 7.01 39.40
N ASP A 152 7.10 6.22 39.92
CA ASP A 152 7.28 5.47 41.16
C ASP A 152 8.20 4.26 41.00
N ALA A 153 8.47 3.82 39.77
CA ALA A 153 9.49 2.83 39.44
C ALA A 153 10.91 3.43 39.30
N SER A 154 11.04 4.69 38.88
CA SER A 154 12.32 5.28 38.48
C SER A 154 13.39 5.35 39.58
N PRO A 155 13.10 5.70 40.86
CA PRO A 155 14.11 5.68 41.93
C PRO A 155 14.74 4.30 42.11
N ALA A 156 13.92 3.25 42.17
CA ALA A 156 14.40 1.87 42.32
C ALA A 156 15.16 1.33 41.09
N ILE A 157 15.10 2.03 39.95
CA ILE A 157 15.95 1.76 38.77
C ILE A 157 17.30 2.46 38.91
N ILE A 158 17.31 3.70 39.44
CA ILE A 158 18.54 4.45 39.74
C ILE A 158 19.34 3.74 40.84
N ASP A 159 18.69 3.27 41.91
CA ASP A 159 19.32 2.44 42.97
C ASP A 159 20.07 1.23 42.39
N ILE A 160 19.50 0.58 41.37
CA ILE A 160 20.12 -0.58 40.69
C ILE A 160 21.35 -0.15 39.86
N LEU A 161 21.35 1.05 39.28
CA LEU A 161 22.48 1.58 38.51
C LEU A 161 23.63 2.02 39.44
N GLU A 162 23.32 2.81 40.48
CA GLU A 162 24.30 3.30 41.43
C GLU A 162 24.98 2.18 42.23
N ALA A 163 24.25 1.10 42.54
CA ALA A 163 24.81 -0.11 43.16
C ALA A 163 25.83 -0.87 42.29
N HIS A 164 26.05 -0.44 41.03
CA HIS A 164 27.09 -0.95 40.12
C HIS A 164 28.00 0.20 39.62
N ASP A 165 28.11 1.28 40.41
CA ASP A 165 28.92 2.48 40.16
C ASP A 165 28.54 3.26 38.87
N VAL A 166 27.30 3.11 38.40
CA VAL A 166 26.75 3.90 37.30
C VAL A 166 25.93 5.06 37.87
N LYS A 167 26.53 6.26 37.86
CA LYS A 167 25.97 7.51 38.40
C LYS A 167 25.51 8.45 37.28
N ASP A 168 24.82 9.52 37.67
CA ASP A 168 24.40 10.63 36.81
C ASP A 168 23.55 10.23 35.58
N MET A 169 22.83 9.12 35.70
CA MET A 169 21.89 8.64 34.68
C MET A 169 20.48 9.19 34.89
N VAL A 170 19.84 9.55 33.77
CA VAL A 170 18.41 9.90 33.73
C VAL A 170 17.64 8.68 33.26
N VAL A 171 16.44 8.43 33.82
CA VAL A 171 15.51 7.42 33.30
C VAL A 171 14.38 8.16 32.58
N GLU A 172 14.22 7.89 31.29
CA GLU A 172 13.20 8.51 30.42
C GLU A 172 12.30 7.45 29.81
N TRP A 173 10.99 7.70 29.85
CA TRP A 173 9.95 6.75 29.49
C TRP A 173 9.10 7.29 28.35
N TYR A 174 8.64 6.41 27.48
CA TYR A 174 7.75 6.74 26.36
C TYR A 174 6.94 5.51 25.95
N GLU A 175 5.83 5.71 25.25
CA GLU A 175 5.09 4.58 24.67
C GLU A 175 5.72 4.14 23.33
N GLY A 176 5.79 2.83 23.11
CA GLY A 176 6.19 2.27 21.83
C GLY A 176 6.24 0.75 21.86
N THR A 177 6.20 0.12 20.68
CA THR A 177 6.32 -1.34 20.53
C THR A 177 7.49 -1.67 19.59
N VAL A 178 8.23 -2.74 19.88
CA VAL A 178 9.28 -3.25 18.99
C VAL A 178 8.67 -4.20 17.99
N GLU A 179 8.58 -3.75 16.74
CA GLU A 179 8.18 -4.59 15.61
C GLU A 179 9.42 -5.24 14.96
N LYS A 180 9.22 -6.41 14.35
CA LYS A 180 10.31 -7.07 13.62
C LYS A 180 10.43 -6.46 12.24
N LEU A 181 11.59 -5.87 11.94
CA LEU A 181 12.00 -5.45 10.59
C LEU A 181 12.28 -6.68 9.71
N LEU A 182 11.25 -7.49 9.46
CA LEU A 182 11.29 -8.56 8.48
C LEU A 182 11.31 -7.98 7.07
N ALA A 183 11.92 -8.69 6.13
CA ALA A 183 11.50 -8.55 4.74
C ALA A 183 10.00 -8.85 4.69
N GLY A 184 9.21 -7.89 4.17
CA GLY A 184 7.74 -7.96 4.21
C GLY A 184 7.18 -9.28 3.67
N PRO A 185 5.97 -9.68 4.09
CA PRO A 185 5.39 -10.99 3.77
C PRO A 185 5.43 -11.29 2.27
N ALA A 186 5.54 -12.57 1.94
CA ALA A 186 5.45 -13.04 0.57
C ALA A 186 4.12 -12.60 -0.08
N LEU A 187 4.12 -12.45 -1.41
CA LEU A 187 2.93 -12.03 -2.13
C LEU A 187 1.77 -12.99 -1.87
N LEU A 188 0.56 -12.44 -1.84
CA LEU A 188 -0.64 -13.21 -1.59
C LEU A 188 -0.93 -14.13 -2.77
N ARG A 189 -1.53 -15.28 -2.47
CA ARG A 189 -2.11 -16.14 -3.51
C ARG A 189 -3.20 -15.38 -4.25
N VAL A 190 -3.23 -15.53 -5.57
CA VAL A 190 -4.42 -15.22 -6.36
C VAL A 190 -5.58 -16.06 -5.78
N ALA A 191 -6.65 -15.38 -5.39
CA ALA A 191 -7.85 -16.03 -4.87
C ALA A 191 -8.72 -16.56 -6.01
N ASP A 192 -9.81 -17.23 -5.66
CA ASP A 192 -10.91 -17.49 -6.59
C ASP A 192 -11.84 -16.25 -6.63
N ASP A 193 -12.56 -16.00 -7.72
CA ASP A 193 -13.39 -14.80 -7.85
C ASP A 193 -14.63 -14.82 -6.94
N THR A 194 -15.04 -16.01 -6.48
CA THR A 194 -16.03 -16.17 -5.41
C THR A 194 -15.54 -15.72 -4.02
N ASN A 195 -14.22 -15.56 -3.80
CA ASN A 195 -13.72 -15.17 -2.49
C ASN A 195 -13.96 -13.67 -2.23
N PRO A 196 -14.55 -13.26 -1.10
CA PRO A 196 -15.00 -11.87 -0.91
C PRO A 196 -13.90 -10.80 -0.90
N THR A 197 -12.63 -11.22 -0.75
CA THR A 197 -11.45 -10.34 -0.77
C THR A 197 -10.69 -10.37 -2.11
N HIS A 198 -11.15 -11.15 -3.11
CA HIS A 198 -10.45 -11.37 -4.39
C HIS A 198 -9.93 -10.07 -5.03
N TYR A 199 -10.85 -9.14 -5.26
CA TYR A 199 -10.55 -7.85 -5.90
C TYR A 199 -9.54 -7.00 -5.10
N LEU A 200 -9.61 -7.06 -3.77
CA LEU A 200 -8.75 -6.28 -2.87
C LEU A 200 -7.36 -6.92 -2.69
N ARG A 201 -7.23 -8.23 -2.92
CA ARG A 201 -5.94 -8.93 -2.97
C ARG A 201 -5.12 -8.61 -4.22
N ARG A 202 -5.70 -8.11 -5.31
CA ARG A 202 -4.99 -7.78 -6.58
C ARG A 202 -3.73 -6.95 -6.32
N LEU A 203 -3.85 -5.93 -5.46
CA LEU A 203 -2.79 -5.03 -4.98
C LEU A 203 -1.56 -5.76 -4.39
N PHE A 204 -1.72 -7.00 -3.94
CA PHE A 204 -0.70 -7.78 -3.23
C PHE A 204 -0.40 -9.13 -3.88
N THR A 205 -0.74 -9.32 -5.16
CA THR A 205 -0.49 -10.56 -5.93
C THR A 205 0.58 -10.35 -7.00
N ALA A 206 1.24 -11.43 -7.44
CA ALA A 206 2.21 -11.42 -8.54
C ALA A 206 1.57 -11.33 -9.95
N LEU A 207 0.44 -10.64 -10.08
CA LEU A 207 -0.27 -10.45 -11.35
C LEU A 207 0.24 -9.22 -12.12
N LEU A 208 -0.06 -9.17 -13.41
CA LEU A 208 0.22 -7.98 -14.22
C LEU A 208 -0.73 -6.84 -13.85
N GLY A 209 -0.29 -5.59 -14.04
CA GLY A 209 -0.97 -4.43 -13.46
C GLY A 209 -0.62 -4.19 -11.98
N MET A 210 0.11 -5.11 -11.31
CA MET A 210 0.62 -4.94 -9.94
C MET A 210 1.36 -3.61 -9.80
N PRO A 211 0.97 -2.75 -8.85
CA PRO A 211 1.56 -1.43 -8.73
C PRO A 211 2.93 -1.48 -8.10
N ILE A 212 3.83 -0.67 -8.62
CA ILE A 212 5.18 -0.50 -8.12
C ILE A 212 5.51 0.97 -7.90
N ALA A 213 6.28 1.20 -6.85
CA ALA A 213 7.09 2.38 -6.70
C ALA A 213 8.47 1.90 -6.29
N THR A 214 9.52 2.24 -7.03
CA THR A 214 10.84 2.28 -6.37
C THR A 214 10.76 3.16 -5.14
N ALA A 215 11.52 2.78 -4.11
CA ALA A 215 11.58 3.25 -2.72
C ALA A 215 11.89 4.75 -2.57
N GLU A 216 11.17 5.57 -3.32
CA GLU A 216 11.83 6.58 -4.13
C GLU A 216 10.91 7.73 -4.62
N ARG A 217 10.09 7.64 -5.70
CA ARG A 217 9.14 8.76 -6.01
C ARG A 217 7.94 8.69 -5.09
N GLU A 218 8.07 8.02 -3.96
CA GLU A 218 7.19 8.21 -2.82
C GLU A 218 7.21 9.71 -2.38
N THR A 219 8.34 10.41 -2.47
CA THR A 219 8.44 11.85 -2.14
C THR A 219 7.67 12.76 -3.11
N GLU A 220 7.49 12.33 -4.35
CA GLU A 220 6.85 13.06 -5.45
C GLU A 220 5.56 12.35 -5.92
N ASP A 221 5.11 11.35 -5.15
CA ASP A 221 4.05 10.37 -5.43
C ASP A 221 3.90 9.91 -6.89
N VAL A 222 4.97 9.34 -7.47
CA VAL A 222 4.90 8.66 -8.79
C VAL A 222 5.13 7.15 -8.69
N GLN A 223 4.10 6.47 -9.17
CA GLN A 223 3.88 5.04 -9.17
C GLN A 223 3.66 4.60 -10.63
N GLY A 224 3.73 3.30 -10.86
CA GLY A 224 3.30 2.68 -12.10
C GLY A 224 2.93 1.22 -11.89
N SER A 225 2.84 0.45 -12.97
CA SER A 225 2.55 -0.99 -12.93
C SER A 225 3.71 -1.83 -13.47
N VAL A 226 3.68 -3.14 -13.24
CA VAL A 226 4.46 -4.11 -14.02
C VAL A 226 3.72 -4.48 -15.31
N ALA A 227 4.46 -4.49 -16.43
CA ALA A 227 3.95 -4.82 -17.75
C ALA A 227 3.92 -6.33 -17.99
N PHE A 228 5.06 -6.98 -17.77
CA PHE A 228 5.27 -8.42 -17.88
C PHE A 228 6.53 -8.83 -17.10
N PHE A 229 6.71 -10.14 -16.92
CA PHE A 229 7.91 -10.78 -16.38
C PHE A 229 8.61 -11.60 -17.47
N PHE A 230 9.92 -11.84 -17.32
CA PHE A 230 10.67 -12.79 -18.13
C PHE A 230 11.78 -13.48 -17.32
N HIS A 231 12.21 -14.65 -17.78
CA HIS A 231 13.32 -15.42 -17.20
C HIS A 231 14.62 -15.16 -17.95
N GLU A 232 15.65 -14.69 -17.26
CA GLU A 232 17.03 -14.80 -17.74
C GLU A 232 17.48 -16.25 -17.49
N ASN A 233 17.23 -17.17 -18.43
CA ASN A 233 17.62 -18.59 -18.29
C ASN A 233 19.14 -18.79 -18.27
N LYS A 234 19.86 -17.85 -18.87
CA LYS A 234 21.33 -17.80 -18.90
C LYS A 234 21.77 -16.34 -18.94
N THR A 235 22.89 -16.05 -18.29
CA THR A 235 23.57 -14.75 -18.41
C THR A 235 23.98 -14.50 -19.86
N ARG A 236 24.29 -13.24 -20.20
CA ARG A 236 24.86 -12.88 -21.51
C ARG A 236 26.19 -13.61 -21.85
N ASN A 237 26.86 -14.19 -20.86
CA ASN A 237 28.09 -14.98 -21.05
C ASN A 237 27.82 -16.47 -21.28
N GLY A 238 26.56 -16.93 -21.14
CA GLY A 238 26.14 -18.32 -21.31
C GLY A 238 26.04 -19.13 -20.02
N ASP A 239 26.42 -18.56 -18.86
CA ASP A 239 26.27 -19.20 -17.55
C ASP A 239 24.78 -19.43 -17.22
N PRO A 240 24.38 -20.55 -16.59
CA PRO A 240 23.01 -20.73 -16.12
C PRO A 240 22.57 -19.63 -15.16
N SER A 241 21.35 -19.12 -15.35
CA SER A 241 20.73 -18.14 -14.46
C SER A 241 19.28 -18.56 -14.18
N ALA A 242 18.78 -18.18 -13.00
CA ALA A 242 17.42 -18.45 -12.53
C ALA A 242 16.70 -17.14 -12.16
N ARG A 243 17.15 -16.02 -12.77
CA ARG A 243 16.69 -14.68 -12.43
C ARG A 243 15.42 -14.37 -13.19
N VAL A 244 14.34 -14.13 -12.44
CA VAL A 244 13.08 -13.61 -12.98
C VAL A 244 13.11 -12.08 -12.88
N LEU A 245 12.83 -11.40 -13.99
CA LEU A 245 12.84 -9.95 -14.07
C LEU A 245 11.45 -9.42 -14.44
N GLY A 246 10.98 -8.40 -13.70
CA GLY A 246 9.82 -7.60 -14.06
C GLY A 246 10.21 -6.44 -14.98
N VAL A 247 9.34 -6.14 -15.95
CA VAL A 247 9.48 -5.02 -16.89
C VAL A 247 8.49 -3.94 -16.52
N SER A 248 8.95 -2.69 -16.51
CA SER A 248 8.10 -1.50 -16.45
C SER A 248 8.78 -0.36 -17.21
N ASN A 249 8.10 0.77 -17.32
CA ASN A 249 8.73 1.99 -17.81
C ASN A 249 9.88 2.37 -16.89
N HIS A 250 10.98 2.84 -17.47
CA HIS A 250 12.04 3.42 -16.66
C HIS A 250 11.56 4.72 -15.99
N HIS A 251 10.55 5.38 -16.58
CA HIS A 251 9.80 6.46 -15.99
C HIS A 251 8.84 6.04 -14.85
N VAL A 252 8.85 4.77 -14.47
CA VAL A 252 8.29 4.24 -13.21
C VAL A 252 9.37 3.89 -12.19
N LEU A 253 10.61 3.59 -12.59
CA LEU A 253 11.66 3.21 -11.63
C LEU A 253 12.50 4.40 -11.12
N ARG A 254 12.44 5.58 -11.75
CA ARG A 254 13.46 6.64 -11.59
C ARG A 254 12.82 8.13 -11.70
N GLN A 255 13.54 9.25 -11.94
CA GLN A 255 13.27 10.76 -12.15
C GLN A 255 14.33 11.76 -12.91
N ASP A 256 15.71 11.60 -13.07
CA ASP A 256 16.68 11.98 -14.21
C ASP A 256 17.02 10.92 -15.33
N THR A 257 16.99 11.38 -16.58
CA THR A 257 16.27 10.99 -17.80
C THR A 257 17.22 10.71 -18.97
N THR A 258 18.44 11.22 -18.83
CA THR A 258 19.48 11.22 -19.85
C THR A 258 20.45 10.04 -19.69
N VAL A 259 20.28 9.22 -18.65
CA VAL A 259 21.29 8.25 -18.19
C VAL A 259 20.72 6.83 -18.02
N ASP A 260 21.10 5.94 -18.94
CA ASP A 260 20.99 4.48 -18.80
C ASP A 260 21.63 3.98 -17.49
N TYR A 261 20.90 3.14 -16.75
CA TYR A 261 21.41 2.46 -15.56
C TYR A 261 21.52 0.95 -15.78
N GLN A 262 22.65 0.39 -15.38
CA GLN A 262 22.89 -1.03 -15.25
C GLN A 262 23.53 -1.28 -13.89
N TYR A 263 22.98 -2.21 -13.10
CA TYR A 263 23.54 -2.59 -11.82
C TYR A 263 24.83 -3.40 -12.03
N LYS A 264 25.98 -2.80 -11.73
CA LYS A 264 27.32 -3.37 -12.02
C LYS A 264 27.84 -4.35 -10.95
N GLY A 265 26.94 -4.98 -10.19
CA GLY A 265 27.31 -5.95 -9.15
C GLY A 265 27.73 -5.32 -7.82
N ALA A 266 28.55 -6.05 -7.06
CA ALA A 266 28.91 -5.68 -5.68
C ALA A 266 29.62 -4.31 -5.61
N GLY A 267 29.14 -3.44 -4.73
CA GLY A 267 29.65 -2.07 -4.56
C GLY A 267 28.93 -1.00 -5.38
N ALA A 268 28.13 -1.36 -6.39
CA ALA A 268 27.22 -0.42 -7.05
C ALA A 268 26.02 -0.08 -6.14
N PRO A 269 25.54 1.18 -6.10
CA PRO A 269 24.29 1.54 -5.44
C PRO A 269 23.13 0.67 -5.94
N ARG A 270 22.26 0.22 -5.02
CA ARG A 270 21.09 -0.60 -5.35
C ARG A 270 19.81 0.23 -5.33
N GLN A 271 19.11 0.18 -6.45
CA GLN A 271 17.73 0.64 -6.61
C GLN A 271 16.77 -0.39 -5.98
N TYR A 272 15.83 0.03 -5.13
CA TYR A 272 14.88 -0.89 -4.48
C TYR A 272 13.45 -0.67 -4.99
N VAL A 273 12.91 -1.65 -5.73
CA VAL A 273 11.50 -1.63 -6.18
C VAL A 273 10.59 -2.12 -5.05
N ARG A 274 9.51 -1.37 -4.76
CA ARG A 274 8.49 -1.72 -3.77
C ARG A 274 7.16 -2.04 -4.44
N LEU A 275 6.42 -2.92 -3.78
CA LEU A 275 5.01 -3.20 -4.05
C LEU A 275 4.15 -2.05 -3.51
N ALA A 276 3.53 -1.30 -4.41
CA ALA A 276 2.89 -0.01 -4.18
C ALA A 276 3.81 1.08 -3.58
N GLY A 277 3.49 2.35 -3.86
CA GLY A 277 3.97 3.49 -3.06
C GLY A 277 2.94 3.86 -2.00
N TYR A 278 3.35 4.58 -0.95
CA TYR A 278 2.51 4.91 0.22
C TYR A 278 1.07 5.30 -0.12
N ARG A 279 0.85 6.26 -1.04
CA ARG A 279 -0.50 6.72 -1.36
C ARG A 279 -1.37 5.67 -2.04
N ARG A 280 -0.80 4.76 -2.85
CA ARG A 280 -1.56 3.63 -3.41
C ARG A 280 -1.91 2.60 -2.36
N PHE A 281 -0.96 2.33 -1.48
CA PHE A 281 -1.12 1.44 -0.35
C PHE A 281 -2.24 1.93 0.58
N GLN A 282 -2.19 3.20 0.99
CA GLN A 282 -3.23 3.87 1.77
C GLN A 282 -4.57 3.88 1.03
N ARG A 283 -4.60 4.21 -0.27
CA ARG A 283 -5.82 4.11 -1.09
C ARG A 283 -6.38 2.68 -1.11
N GLY A 284 -5.53 1.66 -1.05
CA GLY A 284 -5.93 0.25 -0.91
C GLY A 284 -6.56 -0.06 0.45
N LEU A 285 -6.02 0.47 1.54
CA LEU A 285 -6.64 0.38 2.87
C LEU A 285 -8.02 1.08 2.89
N ASP A 286 -8.16 2.22 2.22
CA ASP A 286 -9.42 2.95 2.16
C ASP A 286 -10.45 2.31 1.20
N GLU A 287 -9.98 1.71 0.09
CA GLU A 287 -10.76 0.82 -0.78
C GLU A 287 -11.33 -0.38 0.02
N ILE A 288 -10.54 -0.99 0.93
CA ILE A 288 -11.02 -2.07 1.82
C ILE A 288 -12.07 -1.57 2.82
N LYS A 289 -11.82 -0.43 3.49
CA LYS A 289 -12.77 0.17 4.46
C LYS A 289 -14.12 0.49 3.81
N ALA A 290 -14.13 1.02 2.60
CA ALA A 290 -15.35 1.37 1.88
C ALA A 290 -16.23 0.13 1.64
N VAL A 291 -15.64 -0.98 1.19
CA VAL A 291 -16.37 -2.25 0.97
C VAL A 291 -16.89 -2.84 2.29
N ILE A 292 -16.16 -2.70 3.40
CA ILE A 292 -16.67 -3.11 4.73
C ILE A 292 -17.91 -2.28 5.12
N ALA A 293 -17.84 -0.96 4.99
CA ALA A 293 -18.96 -0.07 5.33
C ALA A 293 -20.20 -0.28 4.43
N GLU A 294 -19.99 -0.56 3.14
CA GLU A 294 -21.03 -0.95 2.20
C GLU A 294 -21.74 -2.24 2.65
N ASN A 295 -20.98 -3.31 2.94
CA ASN A 295 -21.57 -4.57 3.40
C ASN A 295 -22.36 -4.42 4.70
N VAL A 296 -21.85 -3.65 5.67
CA VAL A 296 -22.55 -3.37 6.93
C VAL A 296 -23.84 -2.59 6.68
N THR A 297 -23.85 -1.68 5.70
CA THR A 297 -25.06 -0.92 5.33
C THR A 297 -26.12 -1.83 4.71
N ASP A 298 -25.73 -2.70 3.77
CA ASP A 298 -26.64 -3.65 3.15
C ASP A 298 -27.10 -4.77 4.11
N ALA A 299 -26.26 -5.20 5.05
CA ALA A 299 -26.64 -6.16 6.08
C ALA A 299 -27.73 -5.59 7.01
N ASN A 300 -27.59 -4.33 7.42
CA ASN A 300 -28.62 -3.61 8.17
C ASN A 300 -29.93 -3.46 7.37
N ARG A 301 -29.83 -3.15 6.06
CA ARG A 301 -31.00 -3.08 5.17
C ARG A 301 -31.70 -4.43 5.03
N LEU A 302 -30.95 -5.51 4.82
CA LEU A 302 -31.50 -6.87 4.71
C LEU A 302 -32.16 -7.31 6.02
N ALA A 303 -31.56 -7.01 7.18
CA ALA A 303 -32.17 -7.30 8.48
C ALA A 303 -33.51 -6.56 8.66
N LEU A 304 -33.60 -5.27 8.28
CA LEU A 304 -34.84 -4.50 8.33
C LEU A 304 -35.90 -5.01 7.32
N ASP A 305 -35.49 -5.42 6.13
CA ASP A 305 -36.39 -6.05 5.15
C ASP A 305 -36.93 -7.40 5.65
N ILE A 306 -36.09 -8.20 6.32
CA ILE A 306 -36.50 -9.50 6.91
C ILE A 306 -37.52 -9.27 8.02
N VAL A 307 -37.26 -8.36 8.97
CA VAL A 307 -38.24 -8.01 10.03
C VAL A 307 -39.55 -7.53 9.42
N ARG A 308 -39.52 -6.69 8.38
CA ARG A 308 -40.75 -6.22 7.70
C ARG A 308 -41.55 -7.36 7.06
N LEU A 309 -40.89 -8.39 6.52
CA LEU A 309 -41.56 -9.57 5.96
C LEU A 309 -42.05 -10.53 7.05
N GLU A 310 -41.36 -10.63 8.17
CA GLU A 310 -41.78 -11.40 9.36
C GLU A 310 -42.96 -10.74 10.10
N GLU A 311 -43.08 -9.41 10.02
CA GLU A 311 -44.22 -8.62 10.55
C GLU A 311 -45.35 -8.43 9.53
N LYS A 312 -45.18 -8.83 8.25
CA LYS A 312 -46.23 -8.75 7.23
C LYS A 312 -47.32 -9.79 7.55
N PRO A 313 -48.61 -9.42 7.61
CA PRO A 313 -49.70 -10.40 7.69
C PRO A 313 -49.68 -11.32 6.46
N GLU A 314 -49.90 -12.62 6.66
CA GLU A 314 -50.03 -13.58 5.56
C GLU A 314 -51.14 -13.14 4.59
N SER A 315 -50.82 -13.10 3.30
CA SER A 315 -51.82 -12.77 2.27
C SER A 315 -52.85 -13.90 2.13
N GLN A 316 -54.07 -13.53 1.75
CA GLN A 316 -55.09 -14.49 1.35
C GLN A 316 -54.92 -14.91 -0.12
N ASP A 317 -54.06 -14.23 -0.87
CA ASP A 317 -53.60 -14.67 -2.18
C ASP A 317 -52.45 -15.70 -2.01
N PRO A 318 -52.61 -16.94 -2.50
CA PRO A 318 -51.58 -17.97 -2.36
C PRO A 318 -50.32 -17.69 -3.20
N GLU A 319 -50.41 -16.91 -4.28
CA GLU A 319 -49.22 -16.54 -5.07
C GLU A 319 -48.38 -15.51 -4.31
N GLU A 320 -49.00 -14.46 -3.77
CA GLU A 320 -48.32 -13.45 -2.93
C GLU A 320 -47.68 -14.08 -1.69
N ALA A 321 -48.38 -15.01 -1.02
CA ALA A 321 -47.87 -15.71 0.16
C ALA A 321 -46.65 -16.60 -0.18
N GLU A 322 -46.61 -17.23 -1.35
CA GLU A 322 -45.44 -18.00 -1.80
C GLU A 322 -44.27 -17.07 -2.20
N GLU A 323 -44.55 -15.89 -2.79
CA GLU A 323 -43.54 -14.88 -3.09
C GLU A 323 -42.90 -14.28 -1.83
N ASP A 324 -43.69 -13.92 -0.81
CA ASP A 324 -43.16 -13.44 0.48
C ASP A 324 -42.23 -14.46 1.12
N GLN A 325 -42.63 -15.74 1.17
CA GLN A 325 -41.80 -16.82 1.74
C GLN A 325 -40.50 -17.03 0.94
N LYS A 326 -40.56 -16.97 -0.40
CA LYS A 326 -39.36 -17.00 -1.26
C LYS A 326 -38.43 -15.81 -0.97
N ALA A 327 -38.98 -14.59 -0.91
CA ALA A 327 -38.22 -13.37 -0.66
C ALA A 327 -37.56 -13.37 0.72
N LEU A 328 -38.28 -13.78 1.76
CA LEU A 328 -37.78 -13.92 3.13
C LEU A 328 -36.66 -14.95 3.22
N LYS A 329 -36.78 -16.09 2.53
CA LYS A 329 -35.69 -17.08 2.42
C LYS A 329 -34.45 -16.50 1.73
N ILE A 330 -34.62 -15.86 0.57
CA ILE A 330 -33.51 -15.28 -0.20
C ILE A 330 -32.77 -14.23 0.62
N LYS A 331 -33.48 -13.28 1.25
CA LYS A 331 -32.87 -12.23 2.07
C LYS A 331 -32.10 -12.78 3.28
N ARG A 332 -32.62 -13.84 3.94
CA ARG A 332 -31.89 -14.53 5.02
C ARG A 332 -30.60 -15.18 4.52
N GLU A 333 -30.62 -15.82 3.35
CA GLU A 333 -29.41 -16.40 2.73
C GLU A 333 -28.39 -15.33 2.28
N GLU A 334 -28.86 -14.18 1.78
CA GLU A 334 -28.01 -13.03 1.43
C GLU A 334 -27.34 -12.43 2.67
N LEU A 335 -28.10 -12.23 3.76
CA LEU A 335 -27.58 -11.66 5.01
C LEU A 335 -26.48 -12.52 5.63
N VAL A 336 -26.62 -13.86 5.61
CA VAL A 336 -25.55 -14.77 6.07
C VAL A 336 -24.27 -14.60 5.25
N LYS A 337 -24.37 -14.67 3.91
CA LYS A 337 -23.23 -14.52 2.99
C LYS A 337 -22.53 -13.16 3.17
N LEU A 338 -23.30 -12.10 3.43
CA LEU A 338 -22.79 -10.75 3.60
C LEU A 338 -22.06 -10.54 4.94
N ASN A 339 -22.54 -11.18 6.00
CA ASN A 339 -21.85 -11.20 7.30
C ASN A 339 -20.53 -11.99 7.22
N GLU A 340 -20.52 -13.16 6.59
CA GLU A 340 -19.30 -13.95 6.34
C GLU A 340 -18.26 -13.16 5.54
N LYS A 341 -18.70 -12.51 4.45
CA LYS A 341 -17.89 -11.58 3.64
C LYS A 341 -17.26 -10.47 4.49
N THR A 342 -18.01 -9.88 5.41
CA THR A 342 -17.54 -8.76 6.25
C THR A 342 -16.45 -9.21 7.22
N ILE A 343 -16.63 -10.36 7.89
CA ILE A 343 -15.64 -10.94 8.81
C ILE A 343 -14.31 -11.26 8.09
N ASP A 344 -14.38 -11.81 6.87
CA ASP A 344 -13.20 -12.12 6.06
C ASP A 344 -12.44 -10.85 5.60
N LEU A 345 -13.16 -9.74 5.37
CA LEU A 345 -12.61 -8.44 5.02
C LEU A 345 -11.94 -7.71 6.20
N GLU A 346 -12.57 -7.69 7.38
CA GLU A 346 -11.98 -7.12 8.59
C GLU A 346 -10.71 -7.86 8.99
N LYS A 347 -10.74 -9.20 8.92
CA LYS A 347 -9.57 -10.05 9.15
C LYS A 347 -8.44 -9.80 8.15
N PHE A 348 -8.77 -9.45 6.91
CA PHE A 348 -7.79 -9.09 5.88
C PHE A 348 -7.18 -7.70 6.13
N TYR A 349 -8.01 -6.69 6.39
CA TYR A 349 -7.58 -5.31 6.66
C TYR A 349 -6.50 -5.22 7.75
N ASN A 350 -6.69 -5.95 8.85
CA ASN A 350 -5.83 -5.92 10.03
C ASN A 350 -4.42 -6.54 9.85
N GLN A 351 -4.02 -6.98 8.65
CA GLN A 351 -2.76 -7.71 8.41
C GLN A 351 -1.63 -6.92 7.72
N ILE A 352 -1.82 -5.64 7.35
CA ILE A 352 -1.15 -5.10 6.13
C ILE A 352 -0.11 -3.95 6.31
N SER A 353 -0.12 -3.12 7.38
CA SER A 353 0.41 -1.71 7.43
C SER A 353 1.90 -1.40 7.84
N VAL A 354 2.82 -0.86 6.97
CA VAL A 354 4.05 0.03 7.22
C VAL A 354 4.68 0.74 5.92
N ASP A 355 5.73 1.65 5.92
CA ASP A 355 6.03 2.74 4.85
C ASP A 355 7.52 3.39 4.53
N VAL A 356 7.75 4.35 3.52
CA VAL A 356 8.82 5.49 3.21
C VAL A 356 10.26 5.30 2.47
N ASN A 357 11.06 6.06 1.59
CA ASN A 357 11.24 7.22 0.54
C ASN A 357 12.75 7.22 -0.12
N GLY A 358 13.40 7.80 -1.24
CA GLY A 358 13.44 8.92 -2.32
C GLY A 358 14.29 8.70 -3.73
N ARG A 359 14.08 9.31 -4.98
CA ARG A 359 14.43 8.84 -6.47
C ARG A 359 15.34 9.62 -7.56
N ARG A 360 15.70 9.10 -8.83
CA ARG A 360 15.92 9.77 -10.26
C ARG A 360 16.27 8.83 -11.61
N TYR A 361 16.07 9.00 -13.04
CA TYR A 361 15.09 8.60 -14.33
C TYR A 361 15.57 7.77 -15.64
N THR A 362 14.65 7.60 -16.67
CA THR A 362 14.57 7.25 -18.15
C THR A 362 15.78 7.03 -19.14
N LYS A 363 15.56 7.12 -20.47
CA LYS A 363 15.35 6.03 -21.49
C LYS A 363 14.29 5.03 -21.08
N ASP A 364 13.11 5.00 -21.72
CA ASP A 364 11.87 4.61 -21.01
C ASP A 364 11.53 3.12 -20.80
N ILE A 365 12.50 2.21 -20.77
CA ILE A 365 12.28 0.79 -20.41
C ILE A 365 13.28 0.39 -19.32
N ALA A 366 12.81 -0.25 -18.25
CA ALA A 366 13.71 -0.78 -17.22
C ALA A 366 13.26 -2.15 -16.68
N THR A 367 14.23 -3.05 -16.56
CA THR A 367 14.09 -4.39 -16.00
C THR A 367 14.55 -4.40 -14.56
N PHE A 368 13.79 -5.01 -13.64
CA PHE A 368 14.21 -5.21 -12.26
C PHE A 368 14.06 -6.67 -11.83
N GLU A 369 15.00 -7.17 -11.05
CA GLU A 369 14.99 -8.54 -10.53
C GLU A 369 13.95 -8.67 -9.40
N VAL A 370 13.13 -9.72 -9.43
CA VAL A 370 12.09 -9.92 -8.42
C VAL A 370 12.63 -10.71 -7.23
N ASP A 371 12.07 -10.46 -6.05
CA ASP A 371 12.45 -11.16 -4.81
C ASP A 371 11.95 -12.61 -4.82
N GLU A 372 12.85 -13.58 -5.04
CA GLU A 372 12.52 -15.02 -5.07
C GLU A 372 11.69 -15.45 -3.86
N VAL A 373 12.07 -15.02 -2.65
CA VAL A 373 11.40 -15.43 -1.40
C VAL A 373 9.96 -14.91 -1.35
N LYS A 374 9.68 -13.76 -1.94
CA LYS A 374 8.31 -13.19 -2.00
C LYS A 374 7.48 -13.69 -3.19
N PHE A 375 8.10 -14.01 -4.33
CA PHE A 375 7.40 -14.35 -5.57
C PHE A 375 7.23 -15.85 -5.81
N LYS A 376 8.25 -16.67 -5.53
CA LYS A 376 8.35 -18.08 -5.98
C LYS A 376 7.16 -18.96 -5.59
N ALA A 377 6.56 -18.72 -4.43
CA ALA A 377 5.41 -19.49 -3.95
C ALA A 377 4.08 -19.16 -4.66
N GLN A 378 3.96 -18.01 -5.34
CA GLN A 378 2.70 -17.54 -5.96
C GLN A 378 2.83 -17.06 -7.42
N PHE A 379 4.04 -17.06 -7.98
CA PHE A 379 4.30 -16.74 -9.38
C PHE A 379 3.62 -17.77 -10.32
N LYS A 380 3.07 -17.27 -11.43
CA LYS A 380 2.32 -18.08 -12.43
C LYS A 380 2.65 -17.67 -13.87
N GLY A 381 3.77 -16.99 -14.09
CA GLY A 381 4.06 -16.28 -15.35
C GLY A 381 3.10 -15.12 -15.60
N ASN A 382 3.07 -14.66 -16.85
CA ASN A 382 2.30 -13.50 -17.28
C ASN A 382 0.77 -13.75 -17.29
N LEU A 383 0.10 -13.41 -16.17
CA LEU A 383 -1.36 -13.47 -16.00
C LEU A 383 -1.93 -12.09 -15.65
N VAL A 384 -3.04 -11.74 -16.29
CA VAL A 384 -3.89 -10.58 -15.96
C VAL A 384 -5.19 -11.08 -15.36
N ASP A 385 -5.64 -10.52 -14.24
CA ASP A 385 -7.02 -10.69 -13.78
C ASP A 385 -7.91 -9.66 -14.45
N LEU A 386 -8.97 -10.09 -15.13
CA LEU A 386 -9.95 -9.20 -15.76
C LEU A 386 -10.85 -8.46 -14.74
N GLY A 387 -10.86 -8.91 -13.48
CA GLY A 387 -11.52 -8.24 -12.37
C GLY A 387 -13.05 -8.22 -12.48
N THR A 388 -13.67 -7.27 -11.78
CA THR A 388 -15.13 -7.20 -11.57
C THR A 388 -15.80 -5.98 -12.20
N LYS A 389 -15.03 -5.05 -12.78
CA LYS A 389 -15.51 -3.77 -13.33
C LYS A 389 -16.43 -3.91 -14.55
N PHE A 390 -16.34 -5.03 -15.26
CA PHE A 390 -17.25 -5.41 -16.33
C PHE A 390 -17.78 -6.82 -16.03
N THR A 391 -19.04 -7.09 -16.33
CA THR A 391 -19.55 -8.46 -16.35
C THR A 391 -18.91 -9.25 -17.50
N ALA A 392 -18.95 -10.58 -17.41
CA ALA A 392 -18.48 -11.44 -18.49
C ALA A 392 -19.21 -11.15 -19.81
N HIS A 393 -20.51 -10.80 -19.76
CA HIS A 393 -21.29 -10.46 -20.95
C HIS A 393 -20.94 -9.09 -21.53
N GLU A 394 -20.75 -8.04 -20.71
CA GLU A 394 -20.34 -6.73 -21.21
C GLU A 394 -18.94 -6.76 -21.81
N LEU A 395 -17.96 -7.34 -21.11
CA LEU A 395 -16.59 -7.42 -21.61
C LEU A 395 -16.52 -8.31 -22.85
N THR A 396 -17.32 -9.39 -22.90
CA THR A 396 -17.57 -10.13 -24.14
C THR A 396 -18.03 -9.14 -25.21
N ASN A 397 -19.22 -8.54 -25.12
CA ASN A 397 -19.83 -7.70 -26.15
C ASN A 397 -18.91 -6.57 -26.68
N MET A 398 -17.99 -6.02 -25.86
CA MET A 398 -16.99 -5.03 -26.33
C MET A 398 -16.01 -5.57 -27.39
N PHE A 399 -15.85 -6.88 -27.49
CA PHE A 399 -15.11 -7.62 -28.52
C PHE A 399 -16.00 -8.30 -29.58
N TYR A 400 -17.34 -8.23 -29.47
CA TYR A 400 -18.28 -8.72 -30.49
C TYR A 400 -19.23 -7.60 -30.94
N PRO A 401 -18.73 -6.51 -31.56
CA PRO A 401 -19.59 -5.45 -32.11
C PRO A 401 -20.48 -5.94 -33.27
N ASN A 402 -20.19 -7.11 -33.85
CA ASN A 402 -21.00 -7.81 -34.83
C ASN A 402 -21.01 -9.32 -34.51
N SER A 403 -22.20 -9.94 -34.39
CA SER A 403 -22.37 -11.35 -34.05
C SER A 403 -21.83 -12.34 -35.09
N ASN A 404 -21.62 -11.87 -36.33
CA ASN A 404 -21.18 -12.69 -37.46
C ASN A 404 -19.66 -12.60 -37.68
N SER A 405 -18.93 -11.84 -36.85
CA SER A 405 -17.47 -11.75 -36.90
C SER A 405 -16.80 -13.03 -36.39
N LYS A 406 -15.62 -13.35 -36.93
CA LYS A 406 -14.79 -14.46 -36.47
C LYS A 406 -13.95 -13.98 -35.29
N THR A 407 -14.09 -14.60 -34.12
CA THR A 407 -13.62 -14.02 -32.85
C THR A 407 -12.52 -14.83 -32.17
N VAL A 408 -11.62 -14.12 -31.48
CA VAL A 408 -10.43 -14.69 -30.83
C VAL A 408 -10.47 -14.55 -29.30
N PHE A 409 -11.13 -13.51 -28.76
CA PHE A 409 -11.41 -13.42 -27.32
C PHE A 409 -12.36 -14.54 -26.88
N LYS A 410 -12.12 -15.10 -25.70
CA LYS A 410 -13.07 -15.91 -24.93
C LYS A 410 -12.90 -15.54 -23.47
N PHE A 411 -13.97 -15.13 -22.79
CA PHE A 411 -13.89 -14.77 -21.38
C PHE A 411 -13.50 -16.01 -20.53
N PRO A 412 -12.36 -16.01 -19.82
CA PRO A 412 -11.91 -17.15 -19.04
C PRO A 412 -12.78 -17.34 -17.80
N SER A 413 -13.18 -18.57 -17.48
CA SER A 413 -14.12 -18.88 -16.40
C SER A 413 -13.63 -18.50 -15.00
N ASN A 414 -12.31 -18.37 -14.82
CA ASN A 414 -11.65 -17.93 -13.58
C ASN A 414 -11.18 -16.46 -13.64
N ARG A 415 -11.61 -15.68 -14.66
CA ARG A 415 -11.19 -14.30 -14.96
C ARG A 415 -9.70 -14.07 -15.25
N LEU A 416 -8.85 -15.10 -15.24
CA LEU A 416 -7.42 -14.95 -15.48
C LEU A 416 -7.09 -15.15 -16.96
N LEU A 417 -6.71 -14.08 -17.66
CA LEU A 417 -6.19 -14.13 -19.02
C LEU A 417 -4.66 -14.30 -18.98
N ARG A 418 -4.11 -15.23 -19.77
CA ARG A 418 -2.66 -15.43 -19.91
C ARG A 418 -2.13 -14.65 -21.10
N LEU A 419 -1.00 -13.97 -20.92
CA LEU A 419 -0.20 -13.49 -22.04
C LEU A 419 0.77 -14.57 -22.51
N TRP A 420 0.85 -14.80 -23.82
CA TRP A 420 1.53 -15.97 -24.40
C TRP A 420 2.34 -15.69 -25.68
N ASP A 421 2.18 -14.52 -26.29
CA ASP A 421 2.87 -14.06 -27.50
C ASP A 421 2.71 -12.52 -27.64
N CYS A 422 3.35 -11.92 -28.64
CA CYS A 422 3.25 -10.50 -28.98
C CYS A 422 2.50 -10.28 -30.31
N VAL A 423 1.76 -9.17 -30.43
CA VAL A 423 1.23 -8.74 -31.73
C VAL A 423 2.37 -8.19 -32.58
N SER A 424 2.55 -8.75 -33.78
CA SER A 424 3.58 -8.34 -34.73
C SER A 424 3.21 -7.06 -35.47
N ALA A 425 4.20 -6.31 -35.96
CA ALA A 425 4.00 -5.07 -36.72
C ALA A 425 3.01 -5.25 -37.91
N ASN A 426 3.11 -6.37 -38.63
CA ASN A 426 2.19 -6.69 -39.73
C ASN A 426 0.72 -6.81 -39.28
N LEU A 427 0.46 -7.36 -38.09
CA LEU A 427 -0.90 -7.53 -37.55
C LEU A 427 -1.43 -6.27 -36.86
N LEU A 428 -0.54 -5.38 -36.39
CA LEU A 428 -0.93 -4.02 -36.00
C LEU A 428 -1.40 -3.21 -37.23
N ALA A 429 -0.64 -3.28 -38.33
CA ALA A 429 -0.96 -2.57 -39.57
C ALA A 429 -2.12 -3.18 -40.38
N SER A 430 -2.53 -4.42 -40.08
CA SER A 430 -3.62 -5.14 -40.76
C SER A 430 -4.24 -6.19 -39.84
N PRO A 431 -5.12 -5.80 -38.90
CA PRO A 431 -5.70 -6.71 -37.91
C PRO A 431 -6.64 -7.75 -38.54
N ASP A 432 -6.73 -8.92 -37.90
CA ASP A 432 -7.59 -10.05 -38.28
C ASP A 432 -9.03 -9.94 -37.73
N CYS A 433 -9.29 -8.89 -36.94
CA CYS A 433 -10.54 -8.57 -36.28
C CYS A 433 -11.20 -7.30 -36.87
N TYR A 434 -12.53 -7.22 -36.76
CA TYR A 434 -13.36 -6.24 -37.46
C TYR A 434 -14.41 -5.61 -36.52
N ASP A 435 -14.86 -4.41 -36.83
CA ASP A 435 -15.83 -3.65 -36.05
C ASP A 435 -17.31 -4.00 -36.39
N GLY A 436 -18.25 -3.19 -35.88
CA GLY A 436 -19.69 -3.36 -36.16
C GLY A 436 -20.08 -3.14 -37.62
N ASN A 437 -19.32 -2.31 -38.35
CA ASN A 437 -19.53 -1.97 -39.76
C ASN A 437 -18.85 -2.97 -40.71
N GLY A 438 -17.88 -3.74 -40.21
CA GLY A 438 -17.04 -4.65 -41.00
C GLY A 438 -15.68 -4.04 -41.39
N GLU A 439 -15.28 -2.93 -40.78
CA GLU A 439 -13.96 -2.31 -40.98
C GLU A 439 -12.91 -2.96 -40.05
N PRO A 440 -11.64 -3.10 -40.47
CA PRO A 440 -10.59 -3.69 -39.62
C PRO A 440 -10.37 -2.92 -38.31
N CYS A 441 -10.40 -3.61 -37.17
CA CYS A 441 -10.32 -2.97 -35.87
C CYS A 441 -9.74 -3.88 -34.77
N LEU A 442 -8.66 -3.42 -34.13
CA LEU A 442 -8.05 -4.09 -32.98
C LEU A 442 -8.54 -3.47 -31.66
N ILE A 443 -9.43 -4.19 -30.97
CA ILE A 443 -9.85 -3.87 -29.60
C ILE A 443 -8.75 -4.34 -28.63
N VAL A 444 -8.38 -3.48 -27.68
CA VAL A 444 -7.30 -3.73 -26.71
C VAL A 444 -7.74 -3.52 -25.28
N MET A 445 -7.10 -4.23 -24.36
CA MET A 445 -7.27 -4.14 -22.91
C MET A 445 -6.00 -3.68 -22.21
N LYS A 446 -6.16 -3.11 -21.02
CA LYS A 446 -5.11 -2.83 -20.04
C LYS A 446 -5.69 -3.02 -18.65
N ASP A 447 -4.98 -3.68 -17.75
CA ASP A 447 -5.22 -3.50 -16.30
C ASP A 447 -4.23 -2.47 -15.76
N GLY A 448 -4.76 -1.38 -15.19
CA GLY A 448 -3.96 -0.25 -14.70
C GLY A 448 -4.13 -0.02 -13.21
N ASN A 449 -3.04 0.28 -12.51
CA ASN A 449 -3.05 0.62 -11.08
C ASN A 449 -4.09 1.70 -10.68
N THR A 450 -4.38 2.67 -11.56
CA THR A 450 -5.38 3.72 -11.30
C THR A 450 -6.74 3.42 -11.93
N THR A 451 -6.81 2.90 -13.16
CA THR A 451 -8.12 2.66 -13.82
C THR A 451 -8.74 1.29 -13.59
N ASN A 452 -7.99 0.33 -13.04
CA ASN A 452 -8.23 -1.11 -13.15
C ASN A 452 -8.39 -1.53 -14.64
N LEU A 453 -9.06 -2.64 -14.94
CA LEU A 453 -9.29 -3.09 -16.31
C LEU A 453 -9.97 -2.00 -17.14
N THR A 454 -9.46 -1.78 -18.33
CA THR A 454 -9.89 -0.75 -19.28
C THR A 454 -9.84 -1.32 -20.69
N VAL A 455 -10.80 -0.92 -21.52
CA VAL A 455 -10.93 -1.32 -22.93
C VAL A 455 -10.76 -0.08 -23.81
N GLY A 456 -10.06 -0.23 -24.91
CA GLY A 456 -9.79 0.82 -25.90
C GLY A 456 -9.73 0.26 -27.32
N ARG A 457 -9.47 1.14 -28.28
CA ARG A 457 -9.19 0.74 -29.67
C ARG A 457 -7.80 1.22 -30.06
N PHE A 458 -6.99 0.32 -30.60
CA PHE A 458 -5.75 0.72 -31.27
C PHE A 458 -6.11 1.49 -32.55
N VAL A 459 -5.33 2.51 -32.89
CA VAL A 459 -5.61 3.44 -34.01
C VAL A 459 -5.31 2.83 -35.38
N GLY A 460 -4.56 1.72 -35.46
CA GLY A 460 -4.15 1.08 -36.72
C GLY A 460 -2.94 1.75 -37.38
N LEU A 461 -2.63 2.99 -36.99
CA LEU A 461 -1.46 3.77 -37.41
C LEU A 461 -0.67 4.24 -36.19
N GLU A 462 0.63 4.44 -36.41
CA GLU A 462 1.54 5.03 -35.44
C GLU A 462 1.28 6.55 -35.31
N ALA A 463 1.34 7.06 -34.08
CA ALA A 463 1.24 8.48 -33.79
C ALA A 463 2.65 9.07 -33.65
N TYR A 464 2.86 10.21 -34.31
CA TYR A 464 4.08 11.00 -34.20
C TYR A 464 3.83 12.07 -33.13
N THR A 465 4.53 11.94 -32.01
CA THR A 465 4.43 12.86 -30.86
C THR A 465 5.67 13.73 -30.75
N CYS A 466 5.50 14.97 -30.30
CA CYS A 466 6.59 15.90 -30.01
C CYS A 466 6.37 16.45 -28.59
N ASP A 467 7.44 16.52 -27.79
CA ASP A 467 7.39 17.10 -26.45
C ASP A 467 7.58 18.63 -26.46
N GLU A 468 7.52 19.26 -25.27
CA GLU A 468 7.69 20.71 -25.09
C GLU A 468 9.10 21.23 -25.42
N PHE A 469 10.07 20.33 -25.64
CA PHE A 469 11.47 20.65 -25.97
C PHE A 469 11.81 20.38 -27.44
N GLY A 470 10.87 19.88 -28.25
CA GLY A 470 11.09 19.55 -29.66
C GLY A 470 11.60 18.12 -29.89
N VAL A 471 11.50 17.22 -28.91
CA VAL A 471 11.88 15.81 -29.07
C VAL A 471 10.73 15.03 -29.70
N GLU A 472 10.96 14.52 -30.91
CA GLU A 472 9.99 13.69 -31.65
C GLU A 472 10.10 12.20 -31.25
N SER A 473 8.97 11.51 -31.15
CA SER A 473 8.87 10.06 -30.95
C SER A 473 7.70 9.45 -31.74
N ILE A 474 7.74 8.13 -31.94
CA ILE A 474 6.76 7.36 -32.70
C ILE A 474 6.14 6.31 -31.78
N GLU A 475 4.82 6.34 -31.62
CA GLU A 475 4.11 5.59 -30.58
C GLU A 475 2.86 4.88 -31.10
N LEU A 476 2.44 3.78 -30.45
CA LEU A 476 1.09 3.25 -30.63
C LEU A 476 0.09 4.18 -29.94
N ALA A 477 -0.90 4.68 -30.68
CA ALA A 477 -2.03 5.41 -30.11
C ALA A 477 -3.20 4.48 -29.79
N ILE A 478 -3.83 4.69 -28.63
CA ILE A 478 -5.03 3.99 -28.19
C ILE A 478 -6.10 5.01 -27.81
N TYR A 479 -7.29 4.88 -28.43
CA TYR A 479 -8.48 5.66 -28.12
C TYR A 479 -9.36 4.96 -27.08
N ASN A 480 -10.11 5.77 -26.31
CA ASN A 480 -11.11 5.29 -25.36
C ASN A 480 -12.22 4.49 -26.07
N TYR A 481 -12.70 3.39 -25.48
CA TYR A 481 -13.69 2.53 -26.13
C TYR A 481 -15.04 3.24 -26.43
N ASN A 482 -15.55 4.07 -25.52
CA ASN A 482 -16.60 5.05 -25.78
C ASN A 482 -16.66 6.07 -24.62
N LYS A 483 -17.64 7.00 -24.65
CA LYS A 483 -17.84 8.01 -23.58
C LYS A 483 -18.26 7.38 -22.25
N GLN A 484 -19.01 6.29 -22.29
CA GLN A 484 -19.61 5.61 -21.14
C GLN A 484 -18.58 4.75 -20.37
N SER A 485 -17.64 4.11 -21.08
CA SER A 485 -16.53 3.34 -20.50
C SER A 485 -15.45 4.21 -19.84
N GLY A 486 -15.48 5.53 -20.05
CA GLY A 486 -14.51 6.49 -19.51
C GLY A 486 -13.15 6.49 -20.23
N PRO A 487 -12.13 7.11 -19.62
CA PRO A 487 -10.78 7.14 -20.19
C PRO A 487 -10.12 5.76 -20.13
N PHE A 488 -9.37 5.39 -21.17
CA PHE A 488 -8.57 4.16 -21.21
C PHE A 488 -7.44 4.17 -20.19
N SER A 489 -6.94 5.34 -19.77
CA SER A 489 -5.85 5.45 -18.82
C SER A 489 -5.88 6.71 -17.97
N ALA A 490 -5.17 6.66 -16.84
CA ALA A 490 -4.94 7.79 -15.94
C ALA A 490 -3.50 7.80 -15.39
N LYS A 491 -3.11 8.89 -14.71
CA LYS A 491 -1.80 8.98 -14.04
C LYS A 491 -1.65 7.81 -13.05
N GLY A 492 -0.48 7.17 -13.06
CA GLY A 492 -0.20 5.97 -12.27
C GLY A 492 -0.46 4.64 -12.98
N ASP A 493 -1.05 4.63 -14.19
CA ASP A 493 -1.14 3.42 -15.04
C ASP A 493 0.14 3.15 -15.86
N SER A 494 1.06 4.10 -15.95
CA SER A 494 2.33 3.97 -16.68
C SER A 494 3.06 2.70 -16.25
N GLY A 495 3.63 1.94 -17.19
CA GLY A 495 4.18 0.62 -16.92
C GLY A 495 3.19 -0.54 -17.08
N SER A 496 1.89 -0.29 -17.31
CA SER A 496 0.94 -1.38 -17.59
C SER A 496 1.07 -1.89 -19.02
N GLY A 497 1.04 -3.21 -19.18
CA GLY A 497 0.93 -3.86 -20.48
C GLY A 497 -0.46 -3.65 -21.10
N ILE A 498 -0.47 -3.33 -22.39
CA ILE A 498 -1.66 -3.30 -23.24
C ILE A 498 -1.68 -4.61 -24.05
N PHE A 499 -2.80 -5.30 -24.10
CA PHE A 499 -2.94 -6.62 -24.72
C PHE A 499 -4.22 -6.75 -25.55
N ALA A 500 -4.18 -7.57 -26.59
CA ALA A 500 -5.35 -7.94 -27.38
C ALA A 500 -6.22 -8.96 -26.62
N GLY A 501 -7.47 -9.13 -27.05
CA GLY A 501 -8.43 -10.03 -26.39
C GLY A 501 -8.01 -11.50 -26.34
N ASP A 502 -7.14 -11.93 -27.26
CA ASP A 502 -6.59 -13.29 -27.29
C ASP A 502 -5.43 -13.52 -26.31
N GLY A 503 -4.94 -12.48 -25.64
CA GLY A 503 -3.77 -12.52 -24.76
C GLY A 503 -2.44 -12.14 -25.42
N ARG A 504 -2.41 -11.68 -26.68
CA ARG A 504 -1.16 -11.17 -27.27
C ARG A 504 -0.84 -9.76 -26.77
N LEU A 505 0.40 -9.53 -26.34
CA LEU A 505 0.86 -8.22 -25.88
C LEU A 505 0.98 -7.24 -27.07
N VAL A 506 0.51 -6.00 -26.90
CA VAL A 506 0.46 -4.95 -27.94
C VAL A 506 1.49 -3.86 -27.68
N GLY A 507 1.63 -3.40 -26.44
CA GLY A 507 2.59 -2.35 -26.06
C GLY A 507 2.67 -2.13 -24.55
N ILE A 508 3.58 -1.26 -24.11
CA ILE A 508 3.62 -0.76 -22.72
C ILE A 508 3.17 0.70 -22.70
N LEU A 509 2.19 1.01 -21.86
CA LEU A 509 1.70 2.37 -21.67
C LEU A 509 2.75 3.25 -21.00
N HIS A 510 3.13 4.36 -21.65
CA HIS A 510 3.92 5.41 -21.00
C HIS A 510 3.10 6.66 -20.68
N SER A 511 2.39 7.22 -21.65
CA SER A 511 1.80 8.57 -21.54
C SER A 511 0.42 8.69 -22.18
N GLY A 512 -0.06 9.92 -22.33
CA GLY A 512 -1.36 10.23 -22.92
C GLY A 512 -1.62 11.74 -22.98
N MET A 513 -2.77 12.12 -23.54
CA MET A 513 -3.18 13.50 -23.79
C MET A 513 -4.37 13.90 -22.88
N PRO A 514 -4.11 14.33 -21.63
CA PRO A 514 -5.14 14.70 -20.66
C PRO A 514 -5.76 16.08 -20.94
N LYS A 515 -7.05 16.22 -20.63
CA LYS A 515 -7.78 17.49 -20.61
C LYS A 515 -8.71 17.51 -19.40
N GLY A 516 -8.39 18.32 -18.40
CA GLY A 516 -9.06 18.26 -17.10
C GLY A 516 -8.86 16.89 -16.44
N ALA A 517 -9.95 16.26 -15.98
CA ALA A 517 -9.92 14.94 -15.35
C ALA A 517 -9.94 13.75 -16.34
N SER A 518 -10.05 13.99 -17.65
CA SER A 518 -10.16 12.94 -18.66
C SER A 518 -8.88 12.80 -19.48
N ASN A 519 -8.43 11.57 -19.74
CA ASN A 519 -7.50 11.31 -20.84
C ASN A 519 -8.27 11.00 -22.13
N HIS A 520 -7.82 11.56 -23.26
CA HIS A 520 -8.48 11.38 -24.56
C HIS A 520 -7.76 10.40 -25.49
N VAL A 521 -6.43 10.34 -25.42
CA VAL A 521 -5.57 9.43 -26.20
C VAL A 521 -4.49 8.90 -25.26
N THR A 522 -4.18 7.62 -25.37
CA THR A 522 -3.08 6.97 -24.65
C THR A 522 -1.97 6.62 -25.63
N TYR A 523 -0.72 6.81 -25.23
CA TYR A 523 0.45 6.47 -26.03
C TYR A 523 1.24 5.33 -25.36
N ALA A 524 1.68 4.39 -26.17
CA ALA A 524 2.37 3.19 -25.74
C ALA A 524 3.46 2.79 -26.73
N THR A 525 4.60 2.35 -26.22
CA THR A 525 5.71 1.86 -27.05
C THR A 525 5.37 0.44 -27.54
N PRO A 526 5.63 0.07 -28.82
CA PRO A 526 5.23 -1.22 -29.37
C PRO A 526 5.89 -2.41 -28.67
N ALA A 527 5.12 -3.44 -28.32
CA ALA A 527 5.63 -4.56 -27.53
C ALA A 527 6.71 -5.37 -28.25
N TRP A 528 6.58 -5.60 -29.57
CA TRP A 528 7.55 -6.37 -30.34
C TRP A 528 8.94 -5.74 -30.27
N TRP A 529 9.02 -4.42 -30.40
CA TRP A 529 10.26 -3.65 -30.31
C TRP A 529 10.86 -3.71 -28.90
N ILE A 530 10.02 -3.67 -27.85
CA ILE A 530 10.45 -3.78 -26.45
C ILE A 530 11.09 -5.15 -26.18
N LEU A 531 10.52 -6.24 -26.73
CA LEU A 531 11.08 -7.58 -26.62
C LEU A 531 12.45 -7.66 -27.30
N GLU A 532 12.59 -7.14 -28.52
CA GLU A 532 13.88 -7.02 -29.23
C GLU A 532 14.92 -6.23 -28.40
N GLN A 533 14.54 -5.09 -27.79
CA GLN A 533 15.44 -4.31 -26.93
C GLN A 533 15.85 -5.07 -25.66
N ILE A 534 15.00 -5.94 -25.12
CA ILE A 534 15.34 -6.79 -23.97
C ILE A 534 16.30 -7.90 -24.42
N GLU A 535 16.06 -8.57 -25.54
CA GLU A 535 16.92 -9.64 -26.07
C GLU A 535 18.36 -9.17 -26.37
N VAL A 536 18.55 -7.91 -26.81
CA VAL A 536 19.88 -7.29 -26.98
C VAL A 536 20.70 -7.28 -25.67
N HIS A 537 20.03 -7.15 -24.52
CA HIS A 537 20.66 -7.19 -23.19
C HIS A 537 20.64 -8.58 -22.55
N TYR A 538 19.61 -9.38 -22.83
CA TYR A 538 19.34 -10.70 -22.27
C TYR A 538 19.05 -11.72 -23.40
N PRO A 539 20.07 -12.22 -24.14
CA PRO A 539 19.88 -13.05 -25.35
C PRO A 539 19.28 -14.45 -25.12
N HIS A 540 18.88 -14.74 -23.88
CA HIS A 540 18.33 -16.01 -23.41
C HIS A 540 17.06 -15.78 -22.55
N ALA A 541 16.38 -14.65 -22.77
CA ALA A 541 15.10 -14.32 -22.18
C ALA A 541 14.02 -15.32 -22.60
N ASP A 542 13.22 -15.79 -21.64
CA ASP A 542 11.93 -16.45 -21.91
C ASP A 542 10.81 -15.58 -21.31
N PHE A 543 9.98 -15.03 -22.19
CA PHE A 543 8.88 -14.13 -21.86
C PHE A 543 7.58 -14.87 -21.48
N TRP A 544 7.52 -16.19 -21.70
CA TRP A 544 6.28 -16.97 -21.65
C TRP A 544 6.32 -18.11 -20.62
N CYS A 545 7.46 -18.29 -19.95
CA CYS A 545 7.62 -19.18 -18.80
C CYS A 545 6.50 -19.01 -17.76
N THR A 546 6.03 -20.13 -17.19
CA THR A 546 4.87 -20.17 -16.29
C THR A 546 5.21 -20.57 -14.85
N THR A 547 6.43 -21.08 -14.63
CA THR A 547 7.02 -21.44 -13.33
C THR A 547 8.02 -20.39 -12.88
N PHE A 548 8.38 -20.36 -11.60
CA PHE A 548 9.50 -19.55 -11.11
C PHE A 548 10.82 -20.32 -11.24
#